data_AF-A0A345ZQ36-F1
#
_entry.id   AF-A0A345ZQ36-F1
#
_cell.length_a   1.000
_cell.length_b   1.000
_cell.length_c   1.000
_cell.angle_alpha   90.00
_cell.angle_beta   90.00
_cell.angle_gamma   90.00
#
_symmetry.space_group_name_H-M   'P 1'
#
loop_
_entity.id
_entity.type
_entity.pdbx_description
1 polymer ?
#
loop_
_entity_poly.entity_id
_entity_poly.type
_entity_poly.pdbx_seq_one_letter_code
_entity_poly.pdbx_strand_id
1 'polypeptide(L)'
;IFAPWLGKMSDRFGRRPVLLLSLIGASLDYLLLAFSSALWMLYLGRLLSGITGATGAVAASVIADTTSASQRVKWFGWLGASFGLGLIAGPIIGGFAGEISPHSPFFIAALLNIVAFLVVMFWFRETKNTRDNTDTEV
;
A
#
# COMPACT_ATOMS: atom_id res chain seq x y z
N ILE A 1 6.41 12.70 -4.12
CA ILE A 1 7.74 12.83 -4.78
C ILE A 1 8.15 11.52 -5.46
N PHE A 2 8.11 10.36 -4.78
CA PHE A 2 8.45 9.05 -5.39
C PHE A 2 7.30 8.35 -6.14
N ALA A 3 6.05 8.79 -5.95
CA ALA A 3 4.86 8.20 -6.58
C ALA A 3 4.94 8.02 -8.12
N PRO A 4 5.49 8.96 -8.92
CA PRO A 4 5.64 8.75 -10.37
C PRO A 4 6.67 7.69 -10.73
N TRP A 5 7.71 7.52 -9.90
CA TRP A 5 8.75 6.50 -10.09
C TRP A 5 8.23 5.10 -9.75
N LEU A 6 7.51 4.95 -8.63
CA LEU A 6 6.87 3.68 -8.28
C LEU A 6 5.73 3.31 -9.25
N GLY A 7 5.02 4.30 -9.81
CA GLY A 7 4.05 4.06 -10.90
C GLY A 7 4.72 3.47 -12.15
N LYS A 8 5.81 4.07 -12.63
CA LYS A 8 6.59 3.55 -13.76
C LYS A 8 7.20 2.17 -13.48
N MET A 9 7.61 1.91 -12.24
CA MET A 9 8.15 0.61 -11.83
C MET A 9 7.04 -0.46 -11.76
N SER A 10 5.84 -0.10 -11.29
CA SER A 10 4.64 -0.95 -11.34
C SER A 10 4.26 -1.35 -12.76
N ASP A 11 4.36 -0.42 -13.72
CA ASP A 11 4.06 -0.71 -15.13
C ASP A 11 5.07 -1.69 -15.75
N ARG A 12 6.32 -1.71 -15.25
CA ARG A 12 7.37 -2.62 -15.73
C ARG A 12 7.31 -4.00 -15.07
N PHE A 13 7.20 -4.06 -13.74
CA PHE A 13 7.31 -5.31 -12.95
C PHE A 13 5.99 -6.03 -12.66
N GLY A 14 4.84 -5.41 -12.93
CA GLY A 14 3.54 -5.95 -12.55
C GLY A 14 3.04 -5.35 -11.24
N ARG A 15 1.72 -5.36 -11.06
CA ARG A 15 1.04 -4.61 -9.98
C ARG A 15 1.10 -5.32 -8.65
N ARG A 16 1.14 -6.66 -8.67
CA ARG A 16 1.15 -7.47 -7.45
C ARG A 16 2.51 -7.43 -6.72
N PRO A 17 3.68 -7.57 -7.38
CA PRO A 17 4.98 -7.48 -6.70
C PRO A 17 5.20 -6.11 -6.04
N VAL A 18 4.79 -5.02 -6.70
CA VAL A 18 4.94 -3.67 -6.13
C VAL A 18 4.01 -3.47 -4.94
N LEU A 19 2.76 -3.93 -5.00
CA LEU A 19 1.82 -3.86 -3.88
C LEU A 19 2.32 -4.65 -2.66
N LEU A 20 2.84 -5.86 -2.89
CA LEU A 20 3.44 -6.69 -1.85
C LEU A 20 4.69 -6.05 -1.24
N LEU A 21 5.57 -5.48 -2.07
CA LEU A 21 6.78 -4.77 -1.61
C LEU A 21 6.43 -3.53 -0.77
N SER A 22 5.40 -2.78 -1.18
CA SER A 22 4.86 -1.67 -0.42
C SER A 22 4.32 -2.09 0.94
N LEU A 23 3.52 -3.15 1.00
CA LEU A 23 2.91 -3.64 2.24
C LEU A 23 3.92 -4.22 3.22
N ILE A 24 4.89 -5.01 2.74
CA ILE A 24 5.96 -5.53 3.62
C ILE A 24 6.87 -4.40 4.10
N GLY A 25 7.21 -3.45 3.23
CA GLY A 25 8.01 -2.29 3.59
C GLY A 25 7.32 -1.38 4.61
N ALA A 26 6.00 -1.18 4.48
CA ALA A 26 5.21 -0.47 5.48
C ALA A 26 5.14 -1.24 6.80
N SER A 27 5.01 -2.57 6.76
CA SER A 27 5.03 -3.40 7.98
C SER A 27 6.35 -3.26 8.73
N LEU A 28 7.49 -3.31 8.01
CA LEU A 28 8.82 -3.14 8.60
C LEU A 28 9.02 -1.74 9.17
N ASP A 29 8.55 -0.69 8.48
CA ASP A 29 8.56 0.68 8.99
C ASP A 29 7.78 0.78 10.31
N TYR A 30 6.55 0.28 10.36
CA TYR A 30 5.74 0.31 11.58
C TYR A 30 6.33 -0.50 12.73
N LEU A 31 6.96 -1.65 12.46
CA LEU A 31 7.69 -2.39 13.49
C LEU A 31 8.91 -1.59 14.00
N LEU A 32 9.65 -0.94 13.11
CA LEU A 32 10.79 -0.11 13.49
C LEU A 32 10.35 1.08 14.37
N LEU A 33 9.20 1.69 14.07
CA LEU A 33 8.57 2.72 14.91
C LEU A 33 8.06 2.15 16.23
N ALA A 34 7.52 0.94 16.24
CA ALA A 34 7.05 0.28 17.46
C ALA A 34 8.18 0.01 18.46
N PHE A 35 9.38 -0.29 17.97
CA PHE A 35 10.58 -0.47 18.82
C PHE A 35 11.44 0.79 18.95
N SER A 36 10.98 1.95 18.45
CA SER A 36 11.82 3.12 18.38
C SER A 36 12.14 3.69 19.78
N SER A 37 13.41 3.77 20.14
CA SER A 37 13.86 4.39 21.39
C SER A 37 14.50 5.77 21.18
N ALA A 38 14.70 6.19 19.93
CA ALA A 38 15.41 7.42 19.58
C ALA A 38 14.82 8.12 18.34
N LEU A 39 14.95 9.45 18.29
CA LEU A 39 14.42 10.30 17.20
C LEU A 39 14.92 9.90 15.81
N TRP A 40 16.17 9.44 15.70
CA TRP A 40 16.75 9.04 14.42
C TRP A 40 16.01 7.85 13.78
N MET A 41 15.43 6.96 14.60
CA MET A 41 14.62 5.83 14.11
C MET A 41 13.32 6.33 13.48
N LEU A 42 12.73 7.41 14.00
CA LEU A 42 11.55 8.04 13.41
C LEU A 42 11.87 8.61 12.02
N TYR A 43 13.02 9.28 11.86
CA TYR A 43 13.47 9.79 10.56
C TYR A 43 13.72 8.67 9.56
N LEU A 44 14.36 7.58 10.00
CA LEU A 44 14.58 6.41 9.17
C LEU A 44 13.25 5.80 8.73
N GLY A 45 12.29 5.67 9.64
CA GLY A 45 10.94 5.19 9.32
C GLY A 45 10.23 6.07 8.29
N ARG A 46 10.33 7.41 8.40
CA ARG A 46 9.77 8.33 7.40
C ARG A 46 10.40 8.14 6.01
N LEU A 47 11.70 7.85 5.92
CA LEU A 47 12.34 7.55 4.65
C LEU A 47 11.82 6.24 4.05
N LEU A 48 11.70 5.18 4.88
CA LEU A 48 11.14 3.90 4.45
C LEU A 48 9.69 4.06 3.97
N SER A 49 8.85 4.73 4.77
CA SER A 49 7.46 5.05 4.42
C SER A 49 7.35 5.81 3.10
N GLY A 50 8.25 6.75 2.84
CA GLY A 50 8.28 7.51 1.59
C GLY A 50 8.60 6.67 0.35
N ILE A 51 9.41 5.62 0.52
CA ILE A 51 9.79 4.68 -0.55
C ILE A 51 8.70 3.63 -0.75
N THR A 52 8.06 3.16 0.33
CA THR A 52 7.11 2.05 0.31
C THR A 52 5.66 2.50 0.10
N GLY A 53 5.38 3.80 0.27
CA GLY A 53 4.05 4.41 0.14
C GLY A 53 3.48 4.53 -1.28
N ALA A 54 3.54 3.47 -2.09
CA ALA A 54 2.93 3.42 -3.42
C ALA A 54 1.57 2.70 -3.47
N THR A 55 1.10 2.14 -2.36
CA THR A 55 -0.13 1.35 -2.27
C THR A 55 -1.34 2.05 -2.90
N GLY A 56 -1.52 3.34 -2.65
CA GLY A 56 -2.62 4.13 -3.22
C GLY A 56 -2.52 4.31 -4.74
N ALA A 57 -1.31 4.56 -5.26
CA ALA A 57 -1.07 4.69 -6.70
C ALA A 57 -1.27 3.35 -7.43
N VAL A 58 -0.84 2.23 -6.82
CA VAL A 58 -1.06 0.89 -7.37
C VAL A 58 -2.53 0.51 -7.32
N ALA A 59 -3.25 0.80 -6.24
CA ALA A 59 -4.70 0.54 -6.17
C ALA A 59 -5.48 1.35 -7.23
N ALA A 60 -5.16 2.64 -7.39
CA ALA A 60 -5.75 3.48 -8.43
C ALA A 60 -5.44 2.96 -9.84
N SER A 61 -4.22 2.50 -10.08
CA SER A 61 -3.84 1.91 -11.36
C SER A 61 -4.63 0.62 -11.60
N VAL A 62 -4.71 -0.29 -10.61
CA VAL A 62 -5.52 -1.53 -10.66
C VAL A 62 -6.94 -1.23 -11.11
N ILE A 63 -7.61 -0.30 -10.44
CA ILE A 63 -8.98 0.10 -10.79
C ILE A 63 -9.05 0.63 -12.22
N ALA A 64 -8.06 1.43 -12.66
CA ALA A 64 -8.04 1.95 -14.01
C ALA A 64 -7.96 0.85 -15.08
N ASP A 65 -7.16 -0.20 -14.90
CA ASP A 65 -6.99 -1.23 -15.94
C ASP A 65 -8.06 -2.32 -15.91
N THR A 66 -8.60 -2.66 -14.73
CA THR A 66 -9.54 -3.78 -14.60
C THR A 66 -11.01 -3.38 -14.74
N THR A 67 -11.30 -2.09 -14.75
CA THR A 67 -12.68 -1.59 -14.67
C THR A 67 -13.12 -0.91 -15.96
N SER A 68 -14.31 -1.25 -16.45
CA SER A 68 -14.94 -0.58 -17.59
C SER A 68 -15.21 0.91 -17.31
N ALA A 69 -15.25 1.73 -18.37
CA ALA A 69 -15.41 3.18 -18.25
C ALA A 69 -16.67 3.58 -17.47
N SER A 70 -17.78 2.83 -17.63
CA SER A 70 -19.04 3.06 -16.93
C SER A 70 -18.98 2.76 -15.43
N GLN A 71 -18.13 1.82 -15.00
CA GLN A 71 -17.99 1.44 -13.59
C GLN A 71 -16.82 2.14 -12.88
N ARG A 72 -15.89 2.75 -13.63
CA ARG A 72 -14.66 3.35 -13.09
C ARG A 72 -14.94 4.38 -11.98
N VAL A 73 -15.92 5.27 -12.18
CA VAL A 73 -16.33 6.27 -11.17
C VAL A 73 -16.76 5.61 -9.86
N LYS A 74 -17.54 4.52 -9.93
CA LYS A 74 -18.01 3.79 -8.75
C LYS A 74 -16.83 3.21 -7.95
N TRP A 75 -15.87 2.58 -8.63
CA TRP A 75 -14.74 1.94 -7.96
C TRP A 75 -13.74 2.96 -7.40
N PHE A 76 -13.50 4.08 -8.09
CA PHE A 76 -12.74 5.20 -7.51
C PHE A 76 -13.48 5.83 -6.31
N GLY A 77 -14.81 5.88 -6.35
CA GLY A 77 -15.62 6.28 -5.19
C GLY A 77 -15.42 5.37 -3.98
N TRP A 78 -15.41 4.04 -4.19
CA TRP A 78 -15.10 3.07 -3.12
C TRP A 78 -13.67 3.23 -2.59
N LEU A 79 -12.68 3.41 -3.46
CA LEU A 79 -11.30 3.67 -3.04
C LEU A 79 -11.23 4.92 -2.15
N GLY A 80 -11.88 6.01 -2.55
CA GLY A 80 -11.99 7.24 -1.75
C GLY A 80 -12.71 7.04 -0.41
N ALA A 81 -13.81 6.29 -0.40
CA ALA A 81 -14.54 5.95 0.83
C ALA A 81 -13.67 5.14 1.80
N SER A 82 -12.88 4.18 1.31
CA SER A 82 -11.92 3.43 2.13
C SER A 82 -10.85 4.33 2.75
N PHE A 83 -10.33 5.30 1.99
CA PHE A 83 -9.40 6.30 2.54
C PHE A 83 -10.06 7.15 3.62
N GLY A 84 -11.28 7.64 3.39
CA GLY A 84 -12.04 8.42 4.37
C GLY A 84 -12.29 7.63 5.65
N LEU A 85 -12.70 6.37 5.54
CA LEU A 85 -12.87 5.47 6.70
C LEU A 85 -11.56 5.28 7.46
N GLY A 86 -10.44 5.09 6.75
CA GLY A 86 -9.12 5.00 7.39
C GLY A 86 -8.73 6.27 8.16
N LEU A 87 -9.05 7.45 7.63
CA LEU A 87 -8.78 8.73 8.30
C LEU A 87 -9.63 8.95 9.56
N ILE A 88 -10.81 8.35 9.64
CA ILE A 88 -11.69 8.41 10.82
C ILE A 88 -11.29 7.33 11.83
N ALA A 89 -11.19 6.08 11.38
CA ALA A 89 -10.90 4.94 12.24
C ALA A 89 -9.47 4.98 12.80
N GLY A 90 -8.50 5.47 12.02
CA GLY A 90 -7.09 5.52 12.39
C GLY A 90 -6.83 6.29 13.70
N PRO A 91 -7.24 7.57 13.82
CA PRO A 91 -7.08 8.35 15.05
C PRO A 91 -7.84 7.76 16.24
N ILE A 92 -9.02 7.17 16.03
CA ILE A 92 -9.80 6.55 17.11
C ILE A 92 -9.04 5.35 17.67
N ILE A 93 -8.66 4.40 16.81
CA ILE A 93 -7.91 3.20 17.21
C ILE A 93 -6.55 3.58 17.80
N GLY A 94 -5.85 4.52 17.17
CA GLY A 94 -4.55 5.01 17.61
C GLY A 94 -4.60 5.75 18.94
N GLY A 95 -5.65 6.54 19.18
CA GLY A 95 -5.86 7.24 20.45
C GLY A 95 -6.03 6.28 21.61
N PHE A 96 -6.98 5.34 21.50
CA PHE A 96 -7.20 4.32 22.53
C PHE A 96 -5.98 3.41 22.74
N ALA A 97 -5.31 2.99 21.66
CA ALA A 97 -4.11 2.18 21.79
C ALA A 97 -2.95 2.95 22.44
N GLY A 98 -2.86 4.25 22.17
CA GLY A 98 -1.85 5.14 22.74
C GLY A 98 -1.94 5.31 24.25
N GLU A 99 -3.13 5.14 24.84
CA GLU A 99 -3.33 5.15 26.30
C GLU A 99 -2.63 3.98 27.00
N ILE A 100 -2.48 2.83 26.31
CA ILE A 100 -1.75 1.66 26.83
C ILE A 100 -0.24 1.90 26.77
N SER A 101 0.24 2.36 25.61
CA SER A 101 1.63 2.74 25.38
C SER A 101 1.75 3.56 24.11
N PRO A 102 2.66 4.56 24.05
CA PRO A 102 2.96 5.32 22.82
C PRO A 102 3.34 4.44 21.62
N HIS A 103 3.83 3.22 21.86
CA HIS A 103 4.25 2.30 20.82
C HIS A 103 3.14 1.38 20.29
N SER A 104 2.08 1.16 21.08
CA SER A 104 0.98 0.25 20.75
C SER A 104 0.29 0.54 19.41
N PRO A 105 0.02 1.82 19.03
CA PRO A 105 -0.58 2.12 17.73
C PRO A 105 0.26 1.61 16.55
N PHE A 106 1.60 1.62 16.67
CA PHE A 106 2.48 1.15 15.61
C PHE A 106 2.46 -0.38 15.48
N PHE A 107 2.32 -1.12 16.58
CA PHE A 107 2.11 -2.57 16.53
C PHE A 107 0.80 -2.94 15.82
N ILE A 108 -0.27 -2.20 16.09
CA ILE A 108 -1.57 -2.41 15.41
C ILE A 108 -1.43 -2.11 13.91
N ALA A 109 -0.78 -1.00 13.56
CA ALA A 109 -0.54 -0.63 12.16
C ALA A 109 0.32 -1.67 11.41
N ALA A 110 1.37 -2.20 12.06
CA ALA A 110 2.17 -3.28 11.52
C ALA A 110 1.35 -4.55 11.27
N LEU A 111 0.53 -4.96 12.25
CA LEU A 111 -0.34 -6.13 12.12
C LEU A 111 -1.34 -5.97 10.98
N LEU A 112 -1.99 -4.81 10.86
CA LEU A 112 -2.92 -4.52 9.76
C LEU A 112 -2.24 -4.60 8.39
N ASN A 113 -1.00 -4.10 8.26
CA ASN A 113 -0.25 -4.20 7.01
C ASN A 113 0.17 -5.64 6.71
N ILE A 114 0.55 -6.43 7.71
CA ILE A 114 0.86 -7.87 7.53
C ILE A 114 -0.38 -8.63 7.08
N VAL A 115 -1.54 -8.38 7.69
CA VAL A 115 -2.81 -9.00 7.27
C VAL A 115 -3.15 -8.61 5.84
N ALA A 116 -3.03 -7.33 5.48
CA ALA A 116 -3.25 -6.87 4.12
C ALA A 116 -2.26 -7.51 3.12
N PHE A 117 -0.98 -7.66 3.51
CA PHE A 117 0.03 -8.35 2.71
C PHE A 117 -0.36 -9.82 2.45
N LEU A 118 -0.79 -10.55 3.48
CA LEU A 118 -1.25 -11.93 3.33
C LEU A 118 -2.48 -12.03 2.43
N VAL A 119 -3.46 -11.13 2.62
CA VAL A 119 -4.65 -11.04 1.76
C VAL A 119 -4.27 -10.82 0.30
N VAL A 120 -3.38 -9.87 0.02
CA VAL A 120 -2.91 -9.61 -1.34
C VAL A 120 -2.11 -10.81 -1.88
N MET A 121 -1.28 -11.43 -1.04
CA MET A 121 -0.47 -12.58 -1.43
C MET A 121 -1.34 -13.75 -1.89
N PHE A 122 -2.41 -14.07 -1.15
CA PHE A 122 -3.25 -15.24 -1.45
C PHE A 122 -4.40 -14.97 -2.42
N TRP A 123 -5.04 -13.79 -2.36
CA TRP A 123 -6.23 -13.50 -3.17
C TRP A 123 -5.98 -12.60 -4.38
N PHE A 124 -4.96 -11.74 -4.35
CA PHE A 124 -4.73 -10.83 -5.47
C PHE A 124 -3.95 -11.53 -6.58
N ARG A 125 -4.65 -11.91 -7.67
CA ARG A 125 -4.04 -12.47 -8.88
C ARG A 125 -3.47 -11.35 -9.77
N GLU A 126 -2.29 -11.59 -10.35
CA GLU A 126 -1.57 -10.65 -11.20
C GLU A 126 -2.46 -10.15 -12.36
N THR A 127 -2.59 -8.83 -12.53
CA THR A 127 -3.37 -8.22 -13.62
C THR A 127 -2.60 -8.16 -14.95
N LYS A 128 -1.30 -8.48 -14.95
CA LYS A 128 -0.51 -8.46 -16.18
C LYS A 128 -0.70 -9.78 -16.93
N ASN A 129 -1.65 -9.79 -17.85
CA ASN A 129 -1.65 -10.74 -18.94
C ASN A 129 -0.34 -10.55 -19.72
N THR A 130 0.34 -11.66 -19.96
CA THR A 130 1.41 -11.81 -20.96
C THR A 130 1.11 -10.89 -22.15
N ARG A 131 1.96 -9.88 -22.39
CA ARG A 131 2.05 -9.30 -23.74
C ARG A 131 2.61 -10.43 -24.58
N ASP A 132 1.71 -11.11 -25.26
CA ASP A 132 2.02 -12.19 -26.18
C ASP A 132 2.95 -11.64 -27.26
N ASN A 133 3.94 -12.44 -27.60
CA ASN A 133 4.81 -12.24 -28.74
C ASN A 133 3.96 -12.37 -30.01
N THR A 134 3.57 -11.25 -30.62
CA THR A 134 3.31 -11.18 -32.08
C THR A 134 3.44 -9.72 -32.49
N ASP A 135 4.68 -9.32 -32.74
CA ASP A 135 5.03 -8.38 -33.81
C ASP A 135 6.41 -8.85 -34.36
N THR A 136 6.44 -10.10 -34.81
CA THR A 136 7.34 -10.51 -35.89
C THR A 136 6.53 -10.48 -37.18
N GLU A 137 7.02 -9.73 -38.16
CA GLU A 137 6.64 -9.73 -39.58
C GLU A 137 5.25 -9.18 -39.93
N VAL A 138 5.18 -7.94 -40.46
CA VAL A 138 5.09 -7.64 -41.91
C VAL A 138 5.66 -6.25 -42.18
#